data_AF-A0A0T6YR98-F1
#
_entry.id   AF-A0A0T6YR98-F1
#
_cell.length_a   1.000
_cell.length_b   1.000
_cell.length_c   1.000
_cell.angle_alpha   90.00
_cell.angle_beta   90.00
_cell.angle_gamma   90.00
#
_symmetry.space_group_name_H-M   'P 1'
#
loop_
_entity.id
_entity.type
_entity.pdbx_description
1 polymer ?
#
loop_
_entity_poly.entity_id
_entity_poly.type
_entity_poly.pdbx_seq_one_letter_code
_entity_poly.pdbx_strand_id
1 'polypeptide(L)'
;MHFLDGALISMFPSHFRESGIQMTRHQRLGCLYAMAFTLAGFSAPAAEAAPSCPKISYSAERARLQKVLSANAFPRDETAFLLRGVDQQLKEMPQIRLNAHGAECGIQAVRALVLGCVNKTLSEMLETTSRPSAKSGQAYWDKANVSRREAALIGVTHACRSAAMETFLSGS
;
A
#
# COMPACT_ATOMS: atom_id res chain seq x y z
N MET A 1 5.21 -50.44 10.00
CA MET A 1 4.97 -49.87 11.35
C MET A 1 4.55 -48.42 11.16
N HIS A 2 3.29 -48.10 11.56
CA HIS A 2 2.65 -46.80 11.87
C HIS A 2 3.07 -45.52 11.07
N PHE A 3 2.28 -44.88 10.19
CA PHE A 3 0.93 -44.25 10.21
C PHE A 3 0.82 -42.91 10.98
N LEU A 4 0.12 -41.95 10.33
CA LEU A 4 -0.48 -40.67 10.78
C LEU A 4 0.42 -39.41 10.69
N ASP A 5 0.01 -38.23 10.23
CA ASP A 5 -1.24 -37.67 9.63
C ASP A 5 -0.85 -36.25 9.13
N GLY A 6 -1.28 -35.73 7.97
CA GLY A 6 -2.56 -35.04 7.76
C GLY A 6 -2.29 -33.81 6.85
N ALA A 7 -2.70 -33.88 5.58
CA ALA A 7 -3.92 -33.28 5.00
C ALA A 7 -3.70 -31.80 4.55
N LEU A 8 -3.48 -31.50 3.25
CA LEU A 8 -4.44 -31.49 2.10
C LEU A 8 -5.45 -30.33 2.23
N ILE A 9 -5.91 -29.58 1.21
CA ILE A 9 -5.80 -29.64 -0.26
C ILE A 9 -6.30 -28.29 -0.78
N SER A 10 -5.62 -27.78 -1.79
CA SER A 10 -6.15 -26.88 -2.83
C SER A 10 -7.00 -27.66 -3.82
N MET A 11 -8.20 -27.21 -4.21
CA MET A 11 -8.78 -27.73 -5.47
C MET A 11 -9.88 -26.84 -6.07
N PHE A 12 -9.54 -26.22 -7.21
CA PHE A 12 -10.46 -26.04 -8.32
C PHE A 12 -10.98 -27.41 -8.79
N PRO A 13 -12.17 -27.47 -9.42
CA PRO A 13 -12.14 -27.99 -10.78
C PRO A 13 -13.10 -27.30 -11.75
N SER A 14 -12.63 -27.23 -12.98
CA SER A 14 -13.35 -27.02 -14.23
C SER A 14 -14.08 -28.32 -14.62
N HIS A 15 -15.30 -28.27 -15.18
CA HIS A 15 -15.74 -29.20 -16.22
C HIS A 15 -16.99 -28.71 -16.97
N PHE A 16 -16.87 -28.71 -18.29
CA PHE A 16 -17.88 -28.43 -19.31
C PHE A 16 -18.45 -29.78 -19.79
N ARG A 17 -19.79 -29.94 -19.89
CA ARG A 17 -20.42 -30.94 -20.78
C ARG A 17 -21.91 -30.68 -21.03
N GLU A 18 -22.26 -30.52 -22.30
CA GLU A 18 -23.61 -30.58 -22.90
C GLU A 18 -24.20 -32.00 -22.90
N SER A 19 -25.52 -32.10 -22.69
CA SER A 19 -26.51 -32.77 -23.56
C SER A 19 -27.77 -33.12 -22.78
N GLY A 20 -28.93 -32.78 -23.34
CA GLY A 20 -30.24 -32.95 -22.73
C GLY A 20 -30.77 -34.38 -22.70
N ILE A 21 -31.90 -34.55 -21.99
CA ILE A 21 -33.14 -35.21 -22.41
C ILE A 21 -34.00 -35.51 -21.15
N GLN A 22 -35.30 -35.29 -21.35
CA GLN A 22 -36.46 -35.77 -20.59
C GLN A 22 -36.92 -35.04 -19.34
N MET A 23 -37.93 -34.22 -19.62
CA MET A 23 -39.00 -33.80 -18.74
C MET A 23 -39.86 -35.01 -18.33
N THR A 24 -39.88 -35.35 -17.05
CA THR A 24 -40.83 -36.31 -16.46
C THR A 24 -41.56 -35.67 -15.27
N ARG A 25 -42.80 -35.27 -15.56
CA ARG A 25 -44.08 -35.40 -14.80
C ARG A 25 -44.11 -35.45 -13.25
N HIS A 26 -43.11 -35.02 -12.51
CA HIS A 26 -43.14 -35.02 -11.05
C HIS A 26 -42.98 -33.63 -10.45
N GLN A 27 -44.07 -33.22 -9.78
CA GLN A 27 -44.11 -32.23 -8.70
C GLN A 27 -43.81 -30.79 -9.12
N ARG A 28 -44.67 -30.07 -9.85
CA ARG A 28 -45.98 -29.52 -9.40
C ARG A 28 -46.09 -29.07 -7.92
N LEU A 29 -45.03 -29.00 -7.13
CA LEU A 29 -45.12 -28.65 -5.69
C LEU A 29 -44.05 -27.70 -5.16
N GLY A 30 -43.29 -27.01 -6.02
CA GLY A 30 -42.27 -26.05 -5.58
C GLY A 30 -42.63 -24.56 -5.75
N CYS A 31 -43.83 -24.23 -6.24
CA CYS A 31 -44.22 -22.85 -6.58
C CYS A 31 -44.79 -22.01 -5.42
N LEU A 32 -44.54 -22.39 -4.15
CA LEU A 32 -45.12 -21.68 -2.99
C LEU A 32 -44.10 -21.24 -1.93
N TYR A 33 -42.82 -21.15 -2.27
CA TYR A 33 -41.82 -20.49 -1.41
C TYR A 33 -41.04 -19.39 -2.15
N ALA A 34 -41.69 -18.73 -3.11
CA ALA A 34 -41.27 -17.43 -3.60
C ALA A 34 -42.15 -16.39 -2.92
N MET A 35 -41.52 -15.45 -2.19
CA MET A 35 -42.05 -14.22 -1.57
C MET A 35 -41.93 -14.21 -0.05
N ALA A 36 -40.75 -13.82 0.45
CA ALA A 36 -40.59 -12.94 1.62
C ALA A 36 -39.11 -12.72 1.93
N PHE A 37 -38.42 -11.89 1.15
CA PHE A 37 -37.19 -11.21 1.61
C PHE A 37 -37.18 -9.80 1.03
N THR A 38 -38.13 -8.99 1.51
CA THR A 38 -38.18 -7.56 1.27
C THR A 38 -37.41 -6.81 2.36
N LEU A 39 -36.35 -6.14 1.92
CA LEU A 39 -35.84 -4.86 2.43
C LEU A 39 -35.36 -4.83 3.89
N ALA A 40 -34.20 -5.46 4.15
CA ALA A 40 -33.29 -4.93 5.16
C ALA A 40 -32.59 -3.70 4.57
N GLY A 41 -33.11 -2.52 4.85
CA GLY A 41 -32.47 -1.25 4.56
C GLY A 41 -31.16 -1.17 5.34
N PHE A 42 -30.04 -1.50 4.68
CA PHE A 42 -28.74 -1.06 5.11
C PHE A 42 -28.71 0.45 4.90
N SER A 43 -29.08 1.22 5.93
CA SER A 43 -28.61 2.59 6.07
C SER A 43 -27.09 2.50 6.22
N ALA A 44 -26.38 2.53 5.09
CA ALA A 44 -24.96 2.83 5.10
C ALA A 44 -24.81 4.15 5.86
N PRO A 45 -23.97 4.23 6.91
CA PRO A 45 -23.60 5.52 7.43
C PRO A 45 -23.09 6.32 6.23
N ALA A 46 -23.66 7.50 6.00
CA ALA A 46 -23.12 8.43 5.02
C ALA A 46 -21.64 8.52 5.34
N ALA A 47 -20.80 8.01 4.44
CA ALA A 47 -19.36 8.12 4.60
C ALA A 47 -19.11 9.62 4.69
N GLU A 48 -18.83 10.10 5.90
CA GLU A 48 -18.35 11.44 6.12
C GLU A 48 -17.21 11.61 5.12
N ALA A 49 -17.39 12.51 4.15
CA ALA A 49 -16.40 12.76 3.14
C ALA A 49 -15.10 13.06 3.90
N ALA A 50 -14.18 12.09 3.88
CA ALA A 50 -12.88 12.28 4.51
C ALA A 50 -12.35 13.60 3.98
N PRO A 51 -11.83 14.49 4.85
CA PRO A 51 -11.42 15.83 4.41
C PRO A 51 -10.59 15.69 3.15
N SER A 52 -11.04 16.33 2.06
CA SER A 52 -10.56 16.08 0.69
C SER A 52 -9.04 16.12 0.62
N CYS A 53 -8.43 16.96 1.46
CA CYS A 53 -6.99 17.10 1.53
C CYS A 53 -6.52 17.12 3.00
N PRO A 54 -5.55 16.28 3.38
CA PRO A 54 -5.03 16.27 4.73
C PRO A 54 -4.29 17.58 5.04
N LYS A 55 -4.54 18.14 6.22
CA LYS A 55 -3.78 19.28 6.76
C LYS A 55 -2.43 18.79 7.28
N ILE A 56 -1.52 18.49 6.36
CA ILE A 56 -0.19 17.97 6.65
C ILE A 56 0.88 18.92 6.13
N SER A 57 1.96 19.08 6.88
CA SER A 57 3.07 19.95 6.51
C SER A 57 4.29 19.12 6.10
N TYR A 58 4.82 19.43 4.92
CA TYR A 58 6.03 18.78 4.41
C TYR A 58 7.23 18.98 5.34
N SER A 59 7.43 20.20 5.87
CA SER A 59 8.55 20.50 6.77
C SER A 59 8.42 19.76 8.10
N ALA A 60 7.20 19.61 8.61
CA ALA A 60 6.94 18.87 9.84
C ALA A 60 7.25 17.37 9.66
N GLU A 61 6.77 16.76 8.57
CA GLU A 61 7.05 15.35 8.29
C GLU A 61 8.53 15.10 7.96
N ARG A 62 9.20 16.06 7.33
CA ARG A 62 10.65 15.97 7.08
C ARG A 62 11.46 16.02 8.39
N ALA A 63 11.09 16.92 9.30
CA ALA A 63 11.69 16.97 10.64
C ALA A 63 11.40 15.69 11.43
N ARG A 64 10.21 15.11 11.28
CA ARG A 64 9.86 13.82 11.88
C ARG A 64 10.73 12.69 11.32
N LEU A 65 10.98 12.65 10.01
CA LEU A 65 11.87 11.66 9.41
C LEU A 65 13.29 11.77 9.97
N GLN A 66 13.81 12.98 10.11
CA GLN A 66 15.11 13.19 10.74
C GLN A 66 15.14 12.67 12.19
N LYS A 67 14.06 12.84 12.96
CA LYS A 67 13.94 12.27 14.31
C LYS A 67 13.91 10.75 14.29
N VAL A 68 13.17 10.13 13.37
CA VAL A 68 13.13 8.66 13.21
C VAL A 68 14.54 8.13 12.90
N LEU A 69 15.26 8.75 11.97
CA LEU A 69 16.64 8.38 11.65
C LEU A 69 17.57 8.50 12.86
N SER A 70 17.46 9.60 13.60
CA SER A 70 18.28 9.82 14.79
C SER A 70 17.98 8.79 15.90
N ALA A 71 16.70 8.47 16.12
CA ALA A 71 16.26 7.48 17.11
C ALA A 71 16.74 6.06 16.77
N ASN A 72 16.96 5.76 15.49
CA ASN A 72 17.44 4.47 15.01
C ASN A 72 18.96 4.43 14.77
N ALA A 73 19.71 5.32 15.44
CA ALA A 73 21.18 5.37 15.42
C ALA A 73 21.78 5.41 14.01
N PHE A 74 21.14 6.14 13.09
CA PHE A 74 21.77 6.47 11.81
C PHE A 74 22.89 7.50 12.02
N PRO A 75 24.10 7.24 11.49
CA PRO A 75 25.17 8.22 11.42
C PRO A 75 24.72 9.51 10.71
N ARG A 76 25.42 10.61 11.00
CA ARG A 76 25.08 11.93 10.43
C ARG A 76 25.21 11.96 8.91
N ASP A 77 26.24 11.32 8.36
CA ASP A 77 26.47 11.21 6.92
C ASP A 77 25.39 10.37 6.23
N GLU A 78 24.99 9.24 6.83
CA GLU A 78 23.87 8.43 6.35
C GLU A 78 22.55 9.21 6.39
N THR A 79 22.31 9.94 7.50
CA THR A 79 21.11 10.78 7.64
C THR A 79 21.07 11.87 6.57
N ALA A 80 22.18 12.58 6.33
CA ALA A 80 22.25 13.61 5.29
C ALA A 80 22.10 13.03 3.88
N PHE A 81 22.64 11.84 3.62
CA PHE A 81 22.44 11.12 2.37
C PHE A 81 20.96 10.77 2.15
N LEU A 82 20.32 10.10 3.11
CA LEU A 82 18.93 9.65 2.99
C LEU A 82 17.96 10.82 2.88
N LEU A 83 18.13 11.85 3.72
CA LEU A 83 17.28 13.03 3.68
C LEU A 83 17.38 13.77 2.35
N ARG A 84 18.57 13.86 1.73
CA ARG A 84 18.72 14.47 0.40
C ARG A 84 18.08 13.61 -0.69
N GLY A 85 18.28 12.30 -0.65
CA GLY A 85 17.68 11.37 -1.62
C GLY A 85 16.15 11.41 -1.60
N VAL A 86 15.55 11.38 -0.41
CA VAL A 86 14.10 11.52 -0.25
C VAL A 86 13.59 12.84 -0.83
N ASP A 87 14.24 13.96 -0.51
CA ASP A 87 13.84 15.27 -1.05
C ASP A 87 13.87 15.30 -2.57
N GLN A 88 14.95 14.76 -3.16
CA GLN A 88 15.11 14.73 -4.60
C GLN A 88 13.99 13.90 -5.26
N GLN A 89 13.71 12.71 -4.75
CA GLN A 89 12.65 11.84 -5.27
C GLN A 89 11.24 12.48 -5.19
N LEU A 90 10.97 13.23 -4.11
CA LEU A 90 9.70 13.94 -3.96
C LEU A 90 9.63 15.20 -4.83
N LYS A 91 10.74 15.91 -5.00
CA LYS A 91 10.83 17.07 -5.89
C LYS A 91 10.54 16.68 -7.34
N GLU A 92 10.97 15.50 -7.76
CA GLU A 92 10.74 14.94 -9.10
C GLU A 92 9.29 14.49 -9.37
N MET A 93 8.39 14.56 -8.39
CA MET A 93 6.97 14.27 -8.62
C MET A 93 6.35 15.32 -9.57
N PRO A 94 5.69 14.90 -10.66
CA PRO A 94 5.24 15.79 -11.72
C PRO A 94 3.97 16.57 -11.32
N GLN A 95 4.13 17.84 -10.95
CA GLN A 95 3.01 18.72 -10.59
C GLN A 95 1.99 18.90 -11.73
N ILE A 96 2.45 18.95 -12.99
CA ILE A 96 1.58 19.12 -14.16
C ILE A 96 0.67 17.91 -14.43
N ARG A 97 0.96 16.77 -13.80
CA ARG A 97 0.22 15.50 -14.00
C ARG A 97 -0.77 15.22 -12.88
N LEU A 98 -1.00 16.16 -11.97
CA LEU A 98 -1.98 15.99 -10.89
C LEU A 98 -3.39 15.80 -11.48
N ASN A 99 -4.13 14.83 -10.94
CA ASN A 99 -5.56 14.68 -11.23
C ASN A 99 -6.37 15.75 -10.48
N ALA A 100 -7.69 15.78 -10.65
CA ALA A 100 -8.55 16.79 -10.02
C ALA A 100 -8.38 16.84 -8.49
N HIS A 101 -8.27 15.67 -7.85
CA HIS A 101 -8.06 15.55 -6.41
C HIS A 101 -6.66 16.04 -5.98
N GLY A 102 -5.63 15.65 -6.71
CA GLY A 102 -4.26 16.13 -6.48
C GLY A 102 -4.10 17.63 -6.71
N ALA A 103 -4.85 18.21 -7.65
CA ALA A 103 -4.88 19.64 -7.92
C ALA A 103 -5.57 20.41 -6.78
N GLU A 104 -6.65 19.86 -6.21
CA GLU A 104 -7.33 20.41 -5.03
C GLU A 104 -6.38 20.42 -3.81
N CYS A 105 -5.63 19.34 -3.59
CA CYS A 105 -4.72 19.24 -2.44
C CYS A 105 -3.40 19.98 -2.63
N GLY A 106 -2.97 20.12 -3.88
CA GLY A 106 -1.68 20.69 -4.23
C GLY A 106 -0.52 19.73 -4.01
N ILE A 107 0.53 19.88 -4.84
CA ILE A 107 1.69 18.99 -4.86
C ILE A 107 2.42 18.90 -3.50
N GLN A 108 2.38 19.97 -2.69
CA GLN A 108 3.06 19.98 -1.40
C GLN A 108 2.36 19.08 -0.38
N ALA A 109 1.03 19.04 -0.37
CA ALA A 109 0.27 18.12 0.48
C ALA A 109 0.52 16.66 0.05
N VAL A 110 0.56 16.40 -1.27
CA VAL A 110 0.88 15.07 -1.82
C VAL A 110 2.28 14.62 -1.39
N ARG A 111 3.30 15.49 -1.52
CA ARG A 111 4.67 15.18 -1.04
C ARG A 111 4.73 14.92 0.46
N ALA A 112 3.98 15.71 1.24
CA ALA A 112 3.88 15.54 2.68
C ALA A 112 3.20 14.21 3.05
N LEU A 113 2.18 13.78 2.30
CA LEU A 113 1.57 12.45 2.45
C LEU A 113 2.57 11.32 2.23
N VAL A 114 3.43 11.43 1.21
CA VAL A 114 4.49 10.45 0.99
C VAL A 114 5.42 10.39 2.19
N LEU A 115 5.88 11.53 2.73
CA LEU A 115 6.70 11.54 3.93
C LEU A 115 5.98 10.96 5.15
N GLY A 116 4.68 11.23 5.31
CA GLY A 116 3.88 10.64 6.38
C GLY A 116 3.82 9.12 6.29
N CYS A 117 3.64 8.57 5.07
CA CYS A 117 3.73 7.14 4.81
C CYS A 117 5.13 6.59 5.16
N VAL A 118 6.20 7.25 4.72
CA VAL A 118 7.58 6.84 5.03
C VAL A 118 7.81 6.81 6.53
N ASN A 119 7.43 7.86 7.25
CA ASN A 119 7.58 7.95 8.70
C ASN A 119 6.84 6.84 9.45
N LYS A 120 5.67 6.43 8.95
CA LYS A 120 4.89 5.35 9.54
C LYS A 120 5.54 3.98 9.27
N THR A 121 5.81 3.68 8.00
CA THR A 121 6.26 2.34 7.58
C THR A 121 7.73 2.06 7.91
N LEU A 122 8.57 3.10 7.95
CA LEU A 122 10.01 2.90 8.17
C LEU A 122 10.30 2.29 9.55
N SER A 123 9.61 2.72 10.61
CA SER A 123 9.86 2.22 11.97
C SER A 123 9.64 0.71 12.05
N GLU A 124 8.50 0.23 11.53
CA GLU A 124 8.16 -1.20 11.46
C GLU A 124 9.17 -2.01 10.61
N MET A 125 9.60 -1.43 9.48
CA MET A 125 10.63 -2.03 8.62
C MET A 125 12.00 -2.14 9.32
N LEU A 126 12.40 -1.14 10.11
CA LEU A 126 13.69 -1.16 10.79
C LEU A 126 13.75 -2.20 11.91
N GLU A 127 12.65 -2.40 12.64
CA GLU A 127 12.54 -3.44 13.68
C GLU A 127 12.74 -4.85 13.13
N THR A 128 12.29 -5.09 11.90
CA THR A 128 12.38 -6.39 11.23
C THR A 128 13.65 -6.55 10.38
N THR A 129 14.45 -5.48 10.24
CA THR A 129 15.66 -5.49 9.41
C THR A 129 16.81 -6.21 10.11
N SER A 130 17.08 -7.44 9.67
CA SER A 130 18.23 -8.21 10.17
C SER A 130 19.57 -7.64 9.72
N ARG A 131 20.48 -7.42 10.68
CA ARG A 131 21.82 -6.84 10.47
C ARG A 131 21.75 -5.48 9.73
N PRO A 132 21.15 -4.44 10.34
CA PRO A 132 20.80 -3.19 9.66
C PRO A 132 22.00 -2.48 9.03
N SER A 133 23.17 -2.51 9.67
CA SER A 133 24.40 -1.89 9.17
C SER A 133 25.14 -2.73 8.12
N ALA A 134 24.73 -3.98 7.89
CA ALA A 134 25.36 -4.82 6.89
C ALA A 134 25.16 -4.23 5.50
N LYS A 135 26.20 -4.32 4.69
CA LYS A 135 26.20 -3.90 3.30
C LYS A 135 25.27 -4.78 2.47
N SER A 136 24.45 -4.14 1.64
CA SER A 136 23.44 -4.81 0.81
C SER A 136 23.97 -5.28 -0.54
N GLY A 137 25.12 -4.76 -0.99
CA GLY A 137 25.64 -4.97 -2.34
C GLY A 137 24.93 -4.15 -3.43
N GLN A 138 23.91 -3.37 -3.07
CA GLN A 138 23.12 -2.57 -4.01
C GLN A 138 23.61 -1.12 -4.06
N ALA A 139 23.44 -0.48 -5.21
CA ALA A 139 23.71 0.93 -5.41
C ALA A 139 22.40 1.71 -5.61
N TYR A 140 22.23 2.82 -4.90
CA TYR A 140 21.04 3.68 -4.98
C TYR A 140 21.41 5.14 -4.72
N TRP A 141 20.70 6.06 -5.37
CA TRP A 141 20.80 7.52 -5.15
C TRP A 141 22.27 8.01 -5.11
N ASP A 142 23.09 7.53 -6.04
CA ASP A 142 24.53 7.85 -6.19
C ASP A 142 25.47 7.28 -5.10
N LYS A 143 24.96 6.44 -4.20
CA LYS A 143 25.77 5.71 -3.21
C LYS A 143 25.89 4.24 -3.60
N ALA A 144 27.13 3.80 -3.83
CA ALA A 144 27.44 2.39 -4.00
C ALA A 144 27.37 1.66 -2.65
N ASN A 145 26.89 0.41 -2.68
CA ASN A 145 26.87 -0.49 -1.54
C ASN A 145 26.22 0.11 -0.28
N VAL A 146 24.94 0.46 -0.40
CA VAL A 146 24.15 0.97 0.74
C VAL A 146 24.00 -0.13 1.81
N SER A 147 23.83 0.25 3.06
CA SER A 147 23.46 -0.67 4.14
C SER A 147 22.02 -1.17 3.97
N ARG A 148 21.67 -2.27 4.65
CA ARG A 148 20.30 -2.81 4.62
C ARG A 148 19.27 -1.82 5.16
N ARG A 149 19.61 -1.06 6.20
CA ARG A 149 18.71 -0.01 6.75
C ARG A 149 18.52 1.16 5.78
N GLU A 150 19.56 1.54 5.04
CA GLU A 150 19.44 2.55 3.98
C GLU A 150 18.56 2.04 2.84
N ALA A 151 18.77 0.79 2.41
CA ALA A 151 17.93 0.14 1.40
C ALA A 151 16.47 0.05 1.84
N ALA A 152 16.21 -0.23 3.13
CA ALA A 152 14.85 -0.25 3.67
C ALA A 152 14.15 1.10 3.52
N LEU A 153 14.80 2.21 3.91
CA LEU A 153 14.23 3.55 3.72
C LEU A 153 14.02 3.89 2.25
N ILE A 154 14.99 3.58 1.39
CA ILE A 154 14.88 3.80 -0.06
C ILE A 154 13.67 3.05 -0.62
N GLY A 155 13.52 1.77 -0.27
CA GLY A 155 12.40 0.94 -0.70
C GLY A 155 11.05 1.48 -0.22
N VAL A 156 10.94 1.85 1.05
CA VAL A 156 9.72 2.48 1.61
C VAL A 156 9.40 3.79 0.90
N THR A 157 10.41 4.61 0.60
CA THR A 157 10.23 5.86 -0.14
C THR A 157 9.65 5.61 -1.53
N HIS A 158 10.19 4.63 -2.27
CA HIS A 158 9.66 4.26 -3.57
C HIS A 158 8.22 3.74 -3.47
N ALA A 159 7.92 2.84 -2.53
CA ALA A 159 6.58 2.30 -2.34
C ALA A 159 5.54 3.39 -2.01
N CYS A 160 5.83 4.24 -1.02
CA CYS A 160 4.94 5.34 -0.62
C CYS A 160 4.76 6.36 -1.76
N ARG A 161 5.82 6.66 -2.51
CA ARG A 161 5.75 7.57 -3.66
C ARG A 161 4.88 6.98 -4.77
N SER A 162 5.05 5.71 -5.12
CA SER A 162 4.25 5.05 -6.15
C SER A 162 2.77 5.03 -5.77
N ALA A 163 2.43 4.67 -4.53
CA ALA A 163 1.04 4.69 -4.06
C ALA A 163 0.41 6.09 -4.13
N ALA A 164 1.16 7.13 -3.75
CA ALA A 164 0.70 8.51 -3.91
C ALA A 164 0.54 8.91 -5.38
N MET A 165 1.44 8.47 -6.26
CA MET A 165 1.34 8.75 -7.69
C MET A 165 0.09 8.10 -8.31
N GLU A 166 -0.22 6.86 -7.96
CA GLU A 166 -1.44 6.17 -8.40
C GLU A 166 -2.72 6.89 -7.95
N THR A 167 -2.68 7.48 -6.75
CA THR A 167 -3.85 8.17 -6.16
C THR A 167 -4.04 9.58 -6.71
N PHE A 168 -2.94 10.33 -6.91
CA PHE A 168 -2.99 11.78 -7.13
C PHE A 168 -2.56 12.22 -8.54
N LEU A 169 -2.04 11.33 -9.38
CA LEU A 169 -1.71 11.64 -10.77
C LEU A 169 -2.73 11.04 -11.74
N SER A 170 -2.91 11.72 -12.86
CA SER A 170 -3.68 11.18 -13.98
C SER A 170 -2.86 10.11 -14.70
N GLY A 171 -3.44 8.91 -14.85
CA GLY A 171 -2.94 7.87 -15.74
C GLY A 171 -2.72 8.45 -17.15
N SER A 172 -1.60 8.10 -17.78
CA SER A 172 -1.30 8.47 -19.16
C SER A 172 -2.26 7.80 -20.13
#